data_AF-A0A7K1BV75-F1
#
_entry.id   AF-A0A7K1BV75-F1
#
_cell.length_a   1.000
_cell.length_b   1.000
_cell.length_c   1.000
_cell.angle_alpha   90.00
_cell.angle_beta   90.00
_cell.angle_gamma   90.00
#
_symmetry.space_group_name_H-M   'P 1'
#
loop_
_entity.id
_entity.type
_entity.pdbx_description
1 polymer ?
#
loop_
_entity_poly.entity_id
_entity_poly.type
_entity_poly.pdbx_seq_one_letter_code
_entity_poly.pdbx_strand_id
1 'polypeptide(L)'
;KGYESDIKAIVSKQIKNLVAQGSPVDLDEHYAQPISAAGHARILGIPEMLHADFTKLFVGESDESEKIEYLRKVLALKKESLADDLLSDLLKSELSKSEIEGLTYSLMLSGRDNVAYMISTGIVALLRHPDQLQALRDDPTLIDAGIEELLRVSAVFLTMFPRTAMEDVEIGGIKIACGQSVSVSAVAANHDERQYLDPDRIDLTRDAFGHLGFGHGIHGCLGQQVARIEIKEGIMQLLQAFPNLKLIHVDQDEPMAFVHPVAAYQVGKVIVDLA
;
A
#
# COMPACT_ATOMS: atom_id res chain seq x y z
N LYS A 1 -16.17 -1.35 9.02
CA LYS A 1 -16.83 -2.40 8.21
C LYS A 1 -16.16 -3.78 8.36
N GLY A 2 -15.57 -4.15 9.51
CA GLY A 2 -15.18 -5.55 9.80
C GLY A 2 -14.29 -6.28 8.77
N TYR A 3 -13.44 -5.58 8.01
CA TYR A 3 -12.67 -6.18 6.91
C TYR A 3 -11.57 -7.14 7.37
N GLU A 4 -11.20 -7.13 8.65
CA GLU A 4 -10.11 -7.96 9.20
C GLU A 4 -10.28 -9.44 8.90
N SER A 5 -11.49 -10.00 9.04
CA SER A 5 -11.74 -11.42 8.76
C SER A 5 -11.54 -11.77 7.29
N ASP A 6 -11.95 -10.86 6.40
CA ASP A 6 -11.88 -11.06 4.96
C ASP A 6 -10.42 -10.97 4.49
N ILE A 7 -9.69 -9.95 4.96
CA ILE A 7 -8.26 -9.79 4.68
C ILE A 7 -7.47 -10.98 5.21
N LYS A 8 -7.73 -11.41 6.45
CA LYS A 8 -7.10 -12.60 7.03
C LYS A 8 -7.30 -13.83 6.15
N ALA A 9 -8.52 -14.05 5.65
CA ALA A 9 -8.85 -15.17 4.77
C ALA A 9 -8.16 -15.07 3.40
N ILE A 10 -8.08 -13.87 2.82
CA ILE A 10 -7.35 -13.60 1.57
C ILE A 10 -5.87 -13.98 1.72
N VAL A 11 -5.22 -13.49 2.79
CA VAL A 11 -3.82 -13.78 3.07
C VAL A 11 -3.61 -15.28 3.32
N SER A 12 -4.46 -15.92 4.13
CA SER A 12 -4.39 -17.36 4.38
C SER A 12 -4.55 -18.20 3.12
N LYS A 13 -5.41 -17.77 2.17
CA LYS A 13 -5.52 -18.41 0.85
C LYS A 13 -4.23 -18.24 0.06
N GLN A 14 -3.62 -17.05 0.09
CA GLN A 14 -2.39 -16.81 -0.65
C GLN A 14 -1.19 -17.56 -0.07
N ILE A 15 -1.10 -17.75 1.25
CA ILE A 15 -0.12 -18.64 1.87
C ILE A 15 -0.22 -20.07 1.30
N LYS A 16 -1.44 -20.62 1.18
CA LYS A 16 -1.64 -21.96 0.58
C LYS A 16 -1.19 -22.02 -0.88
N ASN A 17 -1.45 -20.96 -1.65
CA ASN A 17 -0.98 -20.87 -3.03
C ASN A 17 0.55 -20.83 -3.09
N LEU A 18 1.19 -20.09 -2.17
CA LEU A 18 2.66 -19.99 -2.10
C LEU A 18 3.31 -21.34 -1.76
N VAL A 19 2.72 -22.10 -0.83
CA VAL A 19 3.16 -23.47 -0.52
C VAL A 19 3.07 -24.38 -1.75
N ALA A 20 2.01 -24.25 -2.56
CA ALA A 20 1.84 -25.04 -3.78
C ALA A 20 2.81 -24.62 -4.90
N GLN A 21 3.18 -23.34 -4.96
CA GLN A 21 4.15 -22.80 -5.92
C GLN A 21 5.56 -23.36 -5.70
N GLY A 22 5.94 -23.58 -4.43
CA GLY A 22 7.26 -24.09 -4.04
C GLY A 22 8.31 -22.99 -3.87
N SER A 23 9.54 -23.41 -3.56
CA SER A 23 10.70 -22.53 -3.32
C SER A 23 11.79 -22.78 -4.37
N PRO A 24 12.53 -21.75 -4.86
CA PRO A 24 12.40 -20.32 -4.53
C PRO A 24 11.21 -19.67 -5.24
N VAL A 25 10.76 -18.52 -4.72
CA VAL A 25 9.60 -17.80 -5.26
C VAL A 25 9.81 -16.29 -5.27
N ASP A 26 9.22 -15.61 -6.24
CA ASP A 26 9.08 -14.15 -6.22
C ASP A 26 7.93 -13.76 -5.28
N LEU A 27 8.26 -13.14 -4.15
CA LEU A 27 7.32 -12.74 -3.12
C LEU A 27 6.39 -11.61 -3.60
N ASP A 28 6.86 -10.70 -4.45
CA ASP A 28 6.00 -9.60 -4.89
C ASP A 28 4.90 -10.13 -5.82
N GLU A 29 5.30 -10.84 -6.87
CA GLU A 29 4.41 -11.40 -7.88
C GLU A 29 3.47 -12.47 -7.31
N HIS A 30 3.99 -13.39 -6.50
CA HIS A 30 3.24 -14.57 -6.06
C HIS A 30 2.68 -14.44 -4.64
N TYR A 31 2.88 -13.34 -3.93
CA TYR A 31 2.31 -13.15 -2.59
C TYR A 31 1.69 -11.76 -2.39
N ALA A 32 2.48 -10.70 -2.51
CA ALA A 32 2.03 -9.35 -2.17
C ALA A 32 0.99 -8.78 -3.14
N GLN A 33 1.23 -8.87 -4.45
CA GLN A 33 0.31 -8.36 -5.47
C GLN A 33 -1.07 -9.07 -5.44
N PRO A 34 -1.17 -10.41 -5.35
CA PRO A 34 -2.45 -11.10 -5.25
C PRO A 34 -3.24 -10.73 -3.99
N ILE A 35 -2.57 -10.58 -2.84
CA ILE A 35 -3.22 -10.15 -1.59
C ILE A 35 -3.83 -8.77 -1.77
N SER A 36 -3.02 -7.82 -2.25
CA SER A 36 -3.47 -6.44 -2.39
C SER A 36 -4.58 -6.29 -3.45
N ALA A 37 -4.49 -6.99 -4.58
CA ALA A 37 -5.52 -6.97 -5.60
C ALA A 37 -6.86 -7.51 -5.07
N ALA A 38 -6.84 -8.64 -4.35
CA ALA A 38 -8.03 -9.23 -3.78
C ALA A 38 -8.62 -8.39 -2.62
N GLY A 39 -7.76 -7.84 -1.75
CA GLY A 39 -8.15 -6.93 -0.68
C GLY A 39 -8.84 -5.70 -1.24
N HIS A 40 -8.22 -5.04 -2.22
CA HIS A 40 -8.77 -3.85 -2.85
C HIS A 40 -10.11 -4.12 -3.54
N ALA A 41 -10.22 -5.21 -4.32
CA ALA A 41 -11.47 -5.62 -4.95
C ALA A 41 -12.59 -5.86 -3.92
N ARG A 42 -12.25 -6.47 -2.77
CA ARG A 42 -13.19 -6.72 -1.67
C ARG A 42 -13.68 -5.43 -1.00
N ILE A 43 -12.78 -4.47 -0.75
CA ILE A 43 -13.12 -3.19 -0.10
C ILE A 43 -14.02 -2.35 -0.99
N LEU A 44 -13.68 -2.26 -2.27
CA LEU A 44 -14.52 -1.61 -3.27
C LEU A 44 -15.86 -2.33 -3.43
N GLY A 45 -15.88 -3.64 -3.26
CA GLY A 45 -17.06 -4.47 -3.50
C GLY A 45 -17.21 -4.82 -4.97
N ILE A 46 -16.10 -5.01 -5.69
CA ILE A 46 -16.11 -5.49 -7.06
C ILE A 46 -16.67 -6.93 -7.07
N PRO A 47 -17.66 -7.25 -7.93
CA PRO A 47 -18.16 -8.62 -8.06
C PRO A 47 -17.05 -9.61 -8.42
N GLU A 48 -17.02 -10.79 -7.80
CA GLU A 48 -15.96 -11.79 -7.96
C GLU A 48 -15.69 -12.15 -9.43
N MET A 49 -16.75 -12.28 -10.23
CA MET A 49 -16.67 -12.55 -11.68
C MET A 49 -15.91 -11.47 -12.48
N LEU A 50 -15.68 -10.30 -11.90
CA LEU A 50 -14.96 -9.17 -12.52
C LEU A 50 -13.58 -8.92 -11.90
N HIS A 51 -13.10 -9.77 -10.97
CA HIS A 51 -11.79 -9.58 -10.33
C HIS A 51 -10.63 -9.76 -11.32
N ALA A 52 -10.71 -10.74 -12.23
CA ALA A 52 -9.66 -10.94 -13.23
C ALA A 52 -9.56 -9.74 -14.19
N ASP A 53 -10.71 -9.20 -14.62
CA ASP A 53 -10.78 -7.99 -15.44
C ASP A 53 -10.28 -6.76 -14.67
N PHE A 54 -10.60 -6.65 -13.38
CA PHE A 54 -10.06 -5.58 -12.52
C PHE A 54 -8.54 -5.61 -12.52
N THR A 55 -7.97 -6.80 -12.26
CA THR A 55 -6.53 -6.98 -12.26
C THR A 55 -5.96 -6.62 -13.63
N LYS A 56 -6.51 -7.16 -14.72
CA LYS A 56 -6.01 -6.86 -16.06
C LYS A 56 -6.02 -5.36 -16.38
N LEU A 57 -7.13 -4.67 -16.10
CA LEU A 57 -7.35 -3.29 -16.55
C LEU A 57 -6.73 -2.24 -15.61
N PHE A 58 -6.73 -2.46 -14.30
CA PHE A 58 -6.23 -1.47 -13.33
C PHE A 58 -4.83 -1.79 -12.80
N VAL A 59 -4.23 -2.91 -13.24
CA VAL A 59 -2.85 -3.31 -12.90
C VAL A 59 -1.96 -3.37 -14.11
N GLY A 60 -2.48 -3.92 -15.21
CA GLY A 60 -1.77 -3.92 -16.49
C GLY A 60 -1.87 -2.60 -17.23
N GLU A 61 -1.13 -2.52 -18.33
CA GLU A 61 -1.34 -1.47 -19.33
C GLU A 61 -2.70 -1.68 -20.00
N SER A 62 -3.55 -0.65 -19.95
CA SER A 62 -4.86 -0.64 -20.59
C SER A 62 -5.28 0.78 -20.95
N ASP A 63 -6.21 0.88 -21.90
CA ASP A 63 -6.69 2.16 -22.36
C ASP A 63 -7.69 2.77 -21.38
N GLU A 64 -7.66 4.10 -21.28
CA GLU A 64 -8.54 4.87 -20.40
C GLU A 64 -10.03 4.58 -20.66
N SER A 65 -10.40 4.38 -21.93
CA SER A 65 -11.77 4.02 -22.31
C SER A 65 -12.18 2.65 -21.78
N GLU A 66 -11.28 1.66 -21.74
CA GLU A 66 -11.57 0.32 -21.22
C GLU A 66 -11.81 0.37 -19.70
N LYS A 67 -11.01 1.16 -18.98
CA LYS A 67 -11.19 1.40 -17.54
C LYS A 67 -12.54 2.05 -17.24
N ILE A 68 -12.93 3.04 -18.04
CA ILE A 68 -14.24 3.73 -17.90
C ILE A 68 -15.40 2.80 -18.24
N GLU A 69 -15.28 1.96 -19.27
CA GLU A 69 -16.31 0.97 -19.58
C GLU A 69 -16.45 -0.06 -18.46
N TYR A 70 -15.32 -0.55 -17.95
CA TYR A 70 -15.28 -1.49 -16.85
C TYR A 70 -15.93 -0.93 -15.58
N LEU A 71 -15.55 0.29 -15.15
CA LEU A 71 -16.11 0.85 -13.93
C LEU A 71 -17.62 1.06 -14.05
N ARG A 72 -18.12 1.45 -15.24
CA ARG A 72 -19.56 1.57 -15.50
C ARG A 72 -20.28 0.22 -15.44
N LYS A 73 -19.66 -0.84 -15.95
CA LYS A 73 -20.15 -2.21 -15.83
C LYS A 73 -20.23 -2.65 -14.36
N VAL A 74 -19.19 -2.37 -13.56
CA VAL A 74 -19.18 -2.65 -12.11
C VAL A 74 -20.32 -1.90 -11.41
N LEU A 75 -20.44 -0.58 -11.62
CA LEU A 75 -21.47 0.23 -10.99
C LEU A 75 -22.89 -0.21 -11.38
N ALA A 76 -23.10 -0.59 -12.65
CA ALA A 76 -24.39 -1.11 -13.11
C ALA A 76 -24.77 -2.41 -12.38
N LEU A 77 -23.84 -3.37 -12.26
CA LEU A 77 -24.09 -4.60 -11.50
C LEU A 77 -24.31 -4.33 -10.01
N LYS A 78 -23.54 -3.41 -9.42
CA LYS A 78 -23.68 -3.05 -8.01
C LYS A 78 -24.99 -2.38 -7.68
N LYS A 79 -25.58 -1.64 -8.61
CA LYS A 79 -26.90 -1.04 -8.45
C LYS A 79 -28.00 -2.08 -8.24
N GLU A 80 -27.86 -3.26 -8.85
CA GLU A 80 -28.80 -4.38 -8.71
C GLU A 80 -28.58 -5.18 -7.41
N SER A 81 -27.42 -5.04 -6.77
CA SER A 81 -27.07 -5.78 -5.54
C SER A 81 -26.13 -4.98 -4.63
N LEU A 82 -26.72 -4.04 -3.90
CA LEU A 82 -26.01 -3.25 -2.89
C LEU A 82 -25.66 -4.13 -1.68
N ALA A 83 -24.45 -3.95 -1.14
CA ALA A 83 -23.97 -4.68 0.04
C ALA A 83 -23.18 -3.75 0.97
N ASP A 84 -22.42 -4.33 1.92
CA ASP A 84 -21.54 -3.56 2.82
C ASP A 84 -20.13 -3.40 2.22
N ASP A 85 -20.02 -2.45 1.29
CA ASP A 85 -18.80 -2.11 0.56
C ASP A 85 -18.80 -0.65 0.12
N LEU A 86 -17.66 -0.14 -0.33
CA LEU A 86 -17.47 1.28 -0.63
C LEU A 86 -18.30 1.74 -1.84
N LEU A 87 -18.35 0.95 -2.92
CA LEU A 87 -19.13 1.34 -4.11
C LEU A 87 -20.63 1.34 -3.83
N SER A 88 -21.12 0.45 -2.95
CA SER A 88 -22.51 0.49 -2.49
C SER A 88 -22.83 1.73 -1.68
N ASP A 89 -21.88 2.22 -0.86
CA ASP A 89 -22.05 3.48 -0.13
C ASP A 89 -22.08 4.68 -1.07
N LEU A 90 -21.19 4.73 -2.07
CA LEU A 90 -21.20 5.77 -3.10
C LEU A 90 -22.53 5.78 -3.87
N LEU A 91 -23.06 4.61 -4.25
CA LEU A 91 -24.34 4.49 -4.95
C LEU A 91 -25.56 4.90 -4.09
N LYS A 92 -25.43 4.90 -2.75
CA LYS A 92 -26.47 5.35 -1.82
C LYS A 92 -26.36 6.84 -1.46
N SER A 93 -25.28 7.50 -1.88
CA SER A 93 -25.04 8.90 -1.57
C SER A 93 -25.87 9.84 -2.46
N GLU A 94 -25.90 11.12 -2.09
CA GLU A 94 -26.53 12.20 -2.88
C GLU A 94 -25.62 12.71 -4.01
N LEU A 95 -24.51 12.03 -4.30
CA LEU A 95 -23.58 12.43 -5.35
C LEU A 95 -24.19 12.22 -6.74
N SER A 96 -23.82 13.10 -7.66
CA SER A 96 -24.18 12.95 -9.07
C SER A 96 -23.52 11.71 -9.68
N LYS A 97 -24.10 11.21 -10.77
CA LYS A 97 -23.52 10.09 -11.53
C LYS A 97 -22.06 10.35 -11.91
N SER A 98 -21.73 11.58 -12.34
CA SER A 98 -20.36 11.95 -12.71
C SER A 98 -19.39 11.93 -11.52
N GLU A 99 -19.84 12.37 -10.34
CA GLU A 99 -19.02 12.32 -9.13
C GLU A 99 -18.79 10.88 -8.68
N ILE A 100 -19.82 10.02 -8.75
CA ILE A 100 -19.67 8.59 -8.44
C ILE A 100 -18.70 7.92 -9.40
N GLU A 101 -18.83 8.15 -10.72
CA GLU A 101 -17.89 7.60 -11.71
C GLU A 101 -16.45 8.10 -11.47
N GLY A 102 -16.27 9.40 -11.22
CA GLY A 102 -14.95 9.99 -10.96
C GLY A 102 -14.28 9.49 -9.67
N LEU A 103 -15.05 9.35 -8.59
CA LEU A 103 -14.56 8.77 -7.33
C LEU A 103 -14.26 7.28 -7.49
N THR A 104 -15.12 6.54 -8.18
CA THR A 104 -14.90 5.11 -8.47
C THR A 104 -13.60 4.92 -9.24
N TYR A 105 -13.38 5.70 -10.29
CA TYR A 105 -12.15 5.68 -11.07
C TYR A 105 -10.92 5.96 -10.19
N SER A 106 -10.96 7.04 -9.40
CA SER A 106 -9.86 7.43 -8.50
C SER A 106 -9.56 6.35 -7.46
N LEU A 107 -10.60 5.75 -6.87
CA LEU A 107 -10.46 4.69 -5.87
C LEU A 107 -9.87 3.42 -6.49
N MET A 108 -10.36 2.99 -7.66
CA MET A 108 -9.85 1.81 -8.38
C MET A 108 -8.37 1.91 -8.75
N LEU A 109 -7.88 3.12 -9.06
CA LEU A 109 -6.44 3.36 -9.29
C LEU A 109 -5.60 3.37 -8.01
N SER A 110 -6.20 3.67 -6.86
CA SER A 110 -5.47 3.93 -5.62
C SER A 110 -5.18 2.67 -4.81
N GLY A 111 -4.23 2.75 -3.85
CA GLY A 111 -4.13 1.80 -2.73
C GLY A 111 -3.45 0.45 -3.01
N ARG A 112 -3.60 -0.13 -4.21
CA ARG A 112 -3.12 -1.50 -4.48
C ARG A 112 -1.59 -1.62 -4.51
N ASP A 113 -0.94 -0.94 -5.46
CA ASP A 113 0.51 -1.08 -5.64
C ASP A 113 1.29 -0.70 -4.37
N ASN A 114 0.78 0.27 -3.61
CA ASN A 114 1.39 0.70 -2.35
C ASN A 114 1.31 -0.38 -1.26
N VAL A 115 0.20 -1.11 -1.13
CA VAL A 115 0.09 -2.18 -0.12
C VAL A 115 0.96 -3.37 -0.49
N ALA A 116 0.96 -3.78 -1.76
CA ALA A 116 1.85 -4.84 -2.24
C ALA A 116 3.32 -4.45 -2.01
N TYR A 117 3.69 -3.22 -2.37
CA TYR A 117 5.01 -2.66 -2.10
C TYR A 117 5.37 -2.76 -0.62
N MET A 118 4.47 -2.36 0.29
CA MET A 118 4.76 -2.35 1.72
C MET A 118 4.87 -3.75 2.33
N ILE A 119 4.11 -4.74 1.83
CA ILE A 119 4.28 -6.13 2.23
C ILE A 119 5.67 -6.62 1.79
N SER A 120 6.01 -6.46 0.51
CA SER A 120 7.28 -6.92 -0.05
C SER A 120 8.49 -6.25 0.61
N THR A 121 8.52 -4.92 0.64
CA THR A 121 9.63 -4.16 1.24
C THR A 121 9.69 -4.28 2.76
N GLY A 122 8.55 -4.44 3.44
CA GLY A 122 8.50 -4.71 4.88
C GLY A 122 9.17 -6.05 5.22
N ILE A 123 8.91 -7.10 4.43
CA ILE A 123 9.60 -8.39 4.59
C ILE A 123 11.09 -8.27 4.30
N VAL A 124 11.49 -7.57 3.23
CA VAL A 124 12.91 -7.32 2.94
C VAL A 124 13.60 -6.59 4.09
N ALA A 125 12.97 -5.55 4.64
CA ALA A 125 13.49 -4.79 5.76
C ALA A 125 13.68 -5.68 7.00
N LEU A 126 12.69 -6.50 7.35
CA LEU A 126 12.79 -7.43 8.49
C LEU A 126 13.89 -8.49 8.27
N LEU A 127 14.00 -9.08 7.08
CA LEU A 127 15.02 -10.09 6.76
C LEU A 127 16.45 -9.50 6.77
N ARG A 128 16.59 -8.19 6.50
CA ARG A 128 17.87 -7.47 6.60
C ARG A 128 18.24 -7.06 8.03
N HIS A 129 17.27 -7.05 8.95
CA HIS A 129 17.44 -6.67 10.35
C HIS A 129 17.03 -7.84 11.26
N PRO A 130 17.86 -8.90 11.33
CA PRO A 130 17.51 -10.13 12.02
C PRO A 130 17.25 -9.94 13.52
N ASP A 131 17.83 -8.91 14.14
CA ASP A 131 17.56 -8.52 15.52
C ASP A 131 16.11 -8.01 15.69
N GLN A 132 15.64 -7.16 14.77
CA GLN A 132 14.26 -6.65 14.75
C GLN A 132 13.27 -7.76 14.41
N LEU A 133 13.59 -8.62 13.44
CA LEU A 133 12.78 -9.79 13.11
C LEU A 133 12.68 -10.77 14.28
N GLN A 134 13.77 -11.00 15.01
CA GLN A 134 13.74 -11.84 16.20
C GLN A 134 12.89 -11.21 17.31
N ALA A 135 13.03 -9.90 17.56
CA ALA A 135 12.20 -9.18 18.52
C ALA A 135 10.70 -9.31 18.19
N LEU A 136 10.32 -9.15 16.92
CA LEU A 136 8.94 -9.34 16.47
C LEU A 136 8.43 -10.78 16.63
N ARG A 137 9.31 -11.78 16.47
CA ARG A 137 8.95 -13.19 16.71
C ARG A 137 8.75 -13.50 18.18
N ASP A 138 9.60 -12.92 19.03
CA ASP A 138 9.53 -13.08 20.48
C ASP A 138 8.31 -12.34 21.08
N ASP A 139 7.97 -11.18 20.52
CA ASP A 139 6.79 -10.41 20.87
C ASP A 139 6.00 -9.94 19.62
N PRO A 140 5.01 -10.74 19.19
CA PRO A 140 4.12 -10.39 18.08
C PRO A 140 3.30 -9.11 18.27
N THR A 141 3.20 -8.58 19.50
CA THR A 141 2.46 -7.33 19.75
C THR A 141 3.18 -6.09 19.21
N LEU A 142 4.48 -6.21 18.90
CA LEU A 142 5.26 -5.15 18.28
C LEU A 142 4.82 -4.81 16.86
N ILE A 143 4.03 -5.66 16.20
CA ILE A 143 3.68 -5.47 14.78
C ILE A 143 2.96 -4.14 14.51
N ASP A 144 2.12 -3.67 15.43
CA ASP A 144 1.32 -2.46 15.19
C ASP A 144 2.22 -1.21 15.14
N ALA A 145 3.20 -1.09 16.06
CA ALA A 145 4.21 -0.04 16.00
C ALA A 145 5.22 -0.28 14.86
N GLY A 146 5.59 -1.55 14.65
CA GLY A 146 6.50 -1.95 13.59
C GLY A 146 6.02 -1.59 12.19
N ILE A 147 4.71 -1.65 11.92
CA ILE A 147 4.14 -1.21 10.64
C ILE A 147 4.37 0.29 10.42
N GLU A 148 4.17 1.12 11.44
CA GLU A 148 4.42 2.56 11.34
C GLU A 148 5.90 2.82 11.06
N GLU A 149 6.81 2.08 11.73
CA GLU A 149 8.24 2.20 11.49
C GLU A 149 8.62 1.77 10.07
N LEU A 150 8.09 0.63 9.60
CA LEU A 150 8.30 0.15 8.24
C LEU A 150 7.80 1.15 7.20
N LEU A 151 6.64 1.77 7.41
CA LEU A 151 6.09 2.82 6.54
C LEU A 151 6.90 4.13 6.61
N ARG A 152 7.56 4.42 7.72
CA ARG A 152 8.47 5.57 7.87
C ARG A 152 9.69 5.37 6.99
N VAL A 153 10.35 4.22 7.09
CA VAL A 153 11.64 3.95 6.41
C VAL A 153 11.48 3.58 4.94
N SER A 154 10.49 2.75 4.58
CA SER A 154 10.28 2.25 3.21
C SER A 154 9.44 3.19 2.35
N ALA A 155 9.48 4.51 2.61
CA ALA A 155 8.53 5.48 2.04
C ALA A 155 8.33 5.31 0.53
N VAL A 156 7.15 4.80 0.13
CA VAL A 156 6.79 4.49 -1.27
C VAL A 156 6.88 5.74 -2.16
N PHE A 157 6.46 6.89 -1.61
CA PHE A 157 6.53 8.17 -2.27
C PHE A 157 7.74 8.96 -1.78
N LEU A 158 8.69 9.25 -2.67
CA LEU A 158 9.86 10.07 -2.33
C LEU A 158 9.48 11.51 -1.99
N THR A 159 8.44 12.00 -2.65
CA THR A 159 7.88 13.33 -2.47
C THR A 159 6.36 13.26 -2.43
N MET A 160 5.74 14.13 -1.65
CA MET A 160 4.30 14.29 -1.62
C MET A 160 3.80 15.00 -2.88
N PHE A 161 2.54 14.76 -3.25
CA PHE A 161 1.90 15.48 -4.34
C PHE A 161 2.05 17.00 -4.15
N PRO A 162 2.49 17.75 -5.18
CA PRO A 162 2.73 19.17 -5.04
C PRO A 162 1.45 19.93 -4.66
N ARG A 163 1.62 21.06 -3.97
CA ARG A 163 0.56 22.02 -3.67
C ARG A 163 0.97 23.38 -4.22
N THR A 164 0.02 24.11 -4.78
CA THR A 164 0.24 25.47 -5.25
C THR A 164 -0.25 26.46 -4.20
N ALA A 165 0.63 27.40 -3.82
CA ALA A 165 0.29 28.46 -2.88
C ALA A 165 -0.77 29.37 -3.50
N MET A 166 -1.89 29.56 -2.79
CA MET A 166 -2.99 30.44 -3.23
C MET A 166 -2.78 31.89 -2.77
N GLU A 167 -1.85 32.10 -1.85
CA GLU A 167 -1.43 33.39 -1.30
C GLU A 167 0.06 33.31 -0.93
N ASP A 168 0.68 34.46 -0.67
CA ASP A 168 2.06 34.49 -0.18
C ASP A 168 2.12 33.88 1.24
N VAL A 169 3.03 32.93 1.45
CA VAL A 169 3.21 32.22 2.73
C VAL A 169 4.69 32.13 3.10
N GLU A 170 5.00 32.15 4.40
CA GLU A 170 6.36 31.94 4.91
C GLU A 170 6.44 30.64 5.72
N ILE A 171 7.32 29.72 5.32
CA ILE A 171 7.53 28.42 5.99
C ILE A 171 9.02 28.25 6.27
N GLY A 172 9.39 28.05 7.54
CA GLY A 172 10.79 27.85 7.92
C GLY A 172 11.71 29.01 7.52
N GLY A 173 11.19 30.25 7.51
CA GLY A 173 11.92 31.44 7.06
C GLY A 173 12.04 31.59 5.54
N ILE A 174 11.41 30.71 4.75
CA ILE A 174 11.37 30.78 3.29
C ILE A 174 10.02 31.35 2.84
N LYS A 175 10.07 32.42 2.05
CA LYS A 175 8.89 33.00 1.41
C LYS A 175 8.54 32.22 0.15
N ILE A 176 7.29 31.81 0.06
CA ILE A 176 6.66 31.14 -1.08
C ILE A 176 5.58 32.09 -1.59
N ALA A 177 5.75 32.62 -2.79
CA ALA A 177 4.80 33.54 -3.40
C ALA A 177 3.55 32.80 -3.92
N CYS A 178 2.44 33.51 -4.00
CA CYS A 178 1.23 33.05 -4.67
C CYS A 178 1.54 32.52 -6.08
N GLY A 179 0.99 31.36 -6.41
CA GLY A 179 1.20 30.66 -7.67
C GLY A 179 2.43 29.73 -7.70
N GLN A 180 3.32 29.76 -6.70
CA GLN A 180 4.43 28.81 -6.62
C GLN A 180 3.95 27.44 -6.11
N SER A 181 4.47 26.36 -6.70
CA SER A 181 4.21 25.00 -6.24
C SER A 181 5.32 24.51 -5.32
N VAL A 182 4.93 23.82 -4.25
CA VAL A 182 5.81 23.21 -3.26
C VAL A 182 5.49 21.74 -3.14
N SER A 183 6.53 20.91 -3.02
CA SER A 183 6.40 19.50 -2.69
C SER A 183 7.26 19.20 -1.46
N VAL A 184 6.81 18.26 -0.64
CA VAL A 184 7.47 17.85 0.61
C VAL A 184 8.17 16.53 0.35
N SER A 185 9.48 16.44 0.63
CA SER A 185 10.17 15.15 0.62
C SER A 185 9.76 14.35 1.84
N ALA A 186 8.99 13.28 1.61
CA ALA A 186 8.56 12.39 2.68
C ALA A 186 9.74 11.63 3.27
N VAL A 187 10.71 11.23 2.43
CA VAL A 187 11.94 10.57 2.89
C VAL A 187 12.72 11.45 3.84
N ALA A 188 12.95 12.73 3.48
CA ALA A 188 13.68 13.65 4.34
C ALA A 188 12.95 13.91 5.67
N ALA A 189 11.63 14.12 5.62
CA ALA A 189 10.83 14.32 6.83
C ALA A 189 10.79 13.07 7.72
N ASN A 190 10.67 11.89 7.12
CA ASN A 190 10.66 10.62 7.84
C ASN A 190 12.03 10.25 8.43
N HIS A 191 13.12 10.87 7.96
CA HIS A 191 14.48 10.69 8.49
C HIS A 191 15.00 11.93 9.23
N ASP A 192 14.10 12.81 9.67
CA ASP A 192 14.48 14.02 10.38
C ASP A 192 14.89 13.72 11.83
N GLU A 193 16.17 13.92 12.16
CA GLU A 193 16.73 13.71 13.51
C GLU A 193 16.04 14.56 14.59
N ARG A 194 15.38 15.66 14.20
CA ARG A 194 14.60 16.50 15.13
C ARG A 194 13.35 15.78 15.64
N GLN A 195 12.85 14.82 14.88
CA GLN A 195 11.64 14.04 15.19
C GLN A 195 11.97 12.60 15.58
N TYR A 196 12.92 11.96 14.91
CA TYR A 196 13.26 10.57 15.10
C TYR A 196 14.75 10.42 15.46
N LEU A 197 15.03 9.99 16.70
CA LEU A 197 16.40 9.70 17.14
C LEU A 197 17.00 8.54 16.32
N ASP A 198 18.23 8.65 15.82
CA ASP A 198 18.88 7.66 14.95
C ASP A 198 17.95 7.22 13.79
N PRO A 199 17.53 8.16 12.91
CA PRO A 199 16.43 7.95 11.97
C PRO A 199 16.70 6.86 10.93
N ASP A 200 17.96 6.57 10.62
CA ASP A 200 18.36 5.55 9.66
C ASP A 200 18.27 4.12 10.22
N ARG A 201 18.11 3.98 11.55
CA ARG A 201 17.95 2.69 12.20
C ARG A 201 16.47 2.29 12.25
N ILE A 202 16.18 1.09 11.74
CA ILE A 202 14.88 0.44 11.94
C ILE A 202 14.75 -0.02 13.40
N ASP A 203 13.71 0.46 14.07
CA ASP A 203 13.35 0.06 15.43
C ASP A 203 11.84 -0.15 15.55
N LEU A 204 11.40 -1.41 15.62
CA LEU A 204 9.97 -1.75 15.69
C LEU A 204 9.30 -1.32 17.01
N THR A 205 10.09 -0.93 18.01
CA THR A 205 9.59 -0.41 19.28
C THR A 205 9.41 1.11 19.27
N ARG A 206 9.87 1.80 18.22
CA ARG A 206 9.74 3.25 18.06
C ARG A 206 8.28 3.64 17.90
N ASP A 207 7.88 4.71 18.59
CA ASP A 207 6.67 5.45 18.22
C ASP A 207 6.95 6.24 16.93
N ALA A 208 6.71 5.58 15.80
CA ALA A 208 6.88 6.16 14.47
C ALA A 208 5.61 6.91 13.99
N PHE A 209 4.61 7.09 14.86
CA PHE A 209 3.37 7.77 14.49
C PHE A 209 3.65 9.20 14.00
N GLY A 210 2.89 9.64 13.01
CA GLY A 210 3.08 10.95 12.37
C GLY A 210 4.08 10.96 11.20
N HIS A 211 4.64 9.81 10.82
CA HIS A 211 5.37 9.65 9.57
C HIS A 211 4.49 10.04 8.37
N LEU A 212 5.11 10.46 7.26
CA LEU A 212 4.41 10.92 6.06
C LEU A 212 4.12 9.80 5.04
N GLY A 213 4.24 8.53 5.42
CA GLY A 213 3.99 7.39 4.52
C GLY A 213 2.55 7.33 3.99
N PHE A 214 1.59 7.88 4.74
CA PHE A 214 0.20 8.05 4.32
C PHE A 214 -0.17 9.50 3.96
N GLY A 215 0.80 10.39 3.82
CA GLY A 215 0.59 11.83 3.67
C GLY A 215 0.06 12.50 4.95
N HIS A 216 -0.47 13.71 4.82
CA HIS A 216 -0.93 14.51 5.96
C HIS A 216 -2.10 15.44 5.58
N GLY A 217 -2.85 15.90 6.59
CA GLY A 217 -3.94 16.87 6.45
C GLY A 217 -5.18 16.32 5.75
N ILE A 218 -5.95 17.20 5.11
CA ILE A 218 -7.23 16.86 4.45
C ILE A 218 -7.07 15.89 3.26
N HIS A 219 -5.84 15.68 2.78
CA HIS A 219 -5.50 14.75 1.70
C HIS A 219 -4.73 13.52 2.21
N GLY A 220 -4.75 13.27 3.53
CA GLY A 220 -4.22 12.02 4.08
C GLY A 220 -4.90 10.79 3.45
N CYS A 221 -4.17 9.69 3.37
CA CYS A 221 -4.62 8.47 2.72
C CYS A 221 -5.94 7.97 3.33
N LEU A 222 -6.99 7.94 2.51
CA LEU A 222 -8.31 7.44 2.90
C LEU A 222 -8.26 5.95 3.31
N GLY A 223 -7.43 5.17 2.62
CA GLY A 223 -7.26 3.73 2.84
C GLY A 223 -6.29 3.35 3.96
N GLN A 224 -5.75 4.31 4.72
CA GLN A 224 -4.66 4.05 5.65
C GLN A 224 -4.96 2.99 6.73
N GLN A 225 -6.22 2.87 7.15
CA GLN A 225 -6.61 1.92 8.20
C GLN A 225 -6.68 0.49 7.65
N VAL A 226 -7.20 0.33 6.44
CA VAL A 226 -7.28 -0.99 5.81
C VAL A 226 -5.92 -1.46 5.28
N ALA A 227 -5.09 -0.52 4.78
CA ALA A 227 -3.71 -0.80 4.41
C ALA A 227 -2.90 -1.38 5.58
N ARG A 228 -3.04 -0.83 6.79
CA ARG A 228 -2.39 -1.37 8.00
C ARG A 228 -2.81 -2.81 8.28
N ILE A 229 -4.10 -3.12 8.17
CA ILE A 229 -4.62 -4.48 8.37
C ILE A 229 -4.03 -5.44 7.32
N GLU A 230 -4.03 -5.06 6.04
CA GLU A 230 -3.47 -5.87 4.95
C GLU A 230 -1.97 -6.12 5.12
N ILE A 231 -1.20 -5.07 5.43
CA ILE A 231 0.24 -5.17 5.65
C ILE A 231 0.53 -6.04 6.88
N LYS A 232 -0.20 -5.85 7.98
CA LYS A 232 -0.10 -6.65 9.20
C LYS A 232 -0.31 -8.13 8.91
N GLU A 233 -1.44 -8.47 8.30
CA GLU A 233 -1.79 -9.86 8.04
C GLU A 233 -0.81 -10.48 7.03
N GLY A 234 -0.42 -9.74 5.98
CA GLY A 234 0.57 -10.19 5.00
C GLY A 234 1.94 -10.48 5.62
N ILE A 235 2.44 -9.61 6.50
CA ILE A 235 3.73 -9.85 7.15
C ILE A 235 3.63 -10.98 8.17
N MET A 236 2.67 -10.92 9.10
CA MET A 236 2.60 -11.84 10.22
C MET A 236 2.28 -13.27 9.80
N GLN A 237 1.34 -13.47 8.87
CA GLN A 237 1.02 -14.83 8.41
C GLN A 237 2.16 -15.44 7.60
N LEU A 238 2.92 -14.64 6.83
CA LEU A 238 4.08 -15.14 6.10
C LEU A 238 5.18 -15.60 7.07
N LEU A 239 5.54 -14.78 8.05
CA LEU A 239 6.56 -15.13 9.05
C LEU A 239 6.16 -16.32 9.91
N GLN A 240 4.86 -16.48 10.21
CA GLN A 240 4.34 -17.63 10.93
C GLN A 240 4.38 -18.91 10.09
N ALA A 241 4.04 -18.83 8.80
CA ALA A 241 4.03 -19.98 7.90
C ALA A 241 5.44 -20.46 7.52
N PHE A 242 6.40 -19.52 7.41
CA PHE A 242 7.76 -19.78 6.97
C PHE A 242 8.78 -19.23 7.99
N PRO A 243 8.98 -19.90 9.13
CA PRO A 243 9.87 -19.41 10.19
C PRO A 243 11.34 -19.30 9.78
N ASN A 244 11.74 -20.03 8.74
CA ASN A 244 13.09 -20.07 8.22
C ASN A 244 13.26 -19.26 6.91
N LEU A 245 12.26 -18.44 6.54
CA LEU A 245 12.25 -17.59 5.35
C LEU A 245 13.58 -16.84 5.18
N LYS A 246 14.18 -16.91 3.99
CA LYS A 246 15.45 -16.25 3.66
C LYS A 246 15.37 -15.44 2.37
N LEU A 247 16.07 -14.32 2.35
CA LEU A 247 16.26 -13.52 1.15
C LEU A 247 17.33 -14.15 0.25
N ILE A 248 17.00 -14.38 -1.03
CA ILE A 248 17.95 -14.85 -2.04
C ILE A 248 18.42 -13.68 -2.90
N HIS A 249 17.48 -12.86 -3.39
CA HIS A 249 17.78 -11.76 -4.31
C HIS A 249 16.71 -10.66 -4.19
N VAL A 250 17.12 -9.41 -4.34
CA VAL A 250 16.21 -8.27 -4.48
C VAL A 250 16.73 -7.31 -5.53
N ASP A 251 15.86 -6.92 -6.47
CA ASP A 251 16.22 -5.93 -7.50
C ASP A 251 16.48 -4.53 -6.91
N GLN A 252 16.01 -4.28 -5.68
CA GLN A 252 16.21 -3.02 -4.93
C GLN A 252 17.69 -2.70 -4.65
N ASP A 253 18.60 -3.66 -4.81
CA ASP A 253 20.04 -3.43 -4.66
C ASP A 253 20.66 -2.74 -5.88
N GLU A 254 19.90 -2.57 -6.96
CA GLU A 254 20.32 -1.89 -8.18
C GLU A 254 19.44 -0.64 -8.44
N PRO A 255 19.96 0.39 -9.13
CA PRO A 255 19.15 1.55 -9.49
C PRO A 255 17.93 1.15 -10.33
N MET A 256 16.72 1.43 -9.81
CA MET A 256 15.45 1.14 -10.48
C MET A 256 14.82 2.38 -11.12
N ALA A 257 13.96 2.15 -12.11
CA ALA A 257 13.18 3.21 -12.74
C ALA A 257 12.09 3.75 -11.80
N PHE A 258 11.75 5.03 -11.93
CA PHE A 258 10.56 5.61 -11.30
C PHE A 258 9.29 5.14 -12.02
N VAL A 259 8.25 4.75 -11.26
CA VAL A 259 7.00 4.20 -11.82
C VAL A 259 5.83 5.16 -11.95
N HIS A 260 5.97 6.36 -11.41
CA HIS A 260 4.84 7.26 -11.25
C HIS A 260 5.28 8.71 -11.54
N PRO A 261 4.38 9.60 -12.01
CA PRO A 261 4.70 11.02 -12.21
C PRO A 261 5.18 11.73 -10.93
N VAL A 262 4.87 11.13 -9.78
CA VAL A 262 5.52 11.41 -8.49
C VAL A 262 6.56 10.33 -8.28
N ALA A 263 7.82 10.70 -8.00
CA ALA A 263 8.91 9.75 -7.87
C ALA A 263 8.59 8.69 -6.79
N ALA A 264 8.32 7.45 -7.25
CA ALA A 264 8.05 6.27 -6.45
C ALA A 264 8.91 5.12 -6.98
N TYR A 265 9.45 4.32 -6.07
CA TYR A 265 10.28 3.16 -6.44
C TYR A 265 9.41 2.00 -6.91
N GLN A 266 9.89 1.27 -7.93
CA GLN A 266 9.43 -0.09 -8.18
C GLN A 266 9.79 -0.99 -6.98
N VAL A 267 9.05 -2.07 -6.77
CA VAL A 267 9.49 -3.12 -5.85
C VAL A 267 10.62 -3.92 -6.52
N GLY A 268 10.49 -4.21 -7.81
CA GLY A 268 11.31 -5.20 -8.51
C GLY A 268 11.08 -6.62 -7.97
N LYS A 269 11.85 -7.60 -8.43
CA LYS A 269 11.75 -8.98 -7.95
C LYS A 269 12.25 -9.12 -6.53
N VAL A 270 11.54 -9.88 -5.70
CA VAL A 270 11.94 -10.24 -4.33
C VAL A 270 11.97 -11.75 -4.23
N ILE A 271 13.13 -12.36 -4.49
CA ILE A 271 13.27 -13.82 -4.50
C ILE A 271 13.60 -14.30 -3.08
N VAL A 272 12.77 -15.20 -2.56
CA VAL A 272 12.92 -15.78 -1.23
C VAL A 272 12.96 -17.30 -1.27
N ASP A 273 13.65 -17.87 -0.28
CA ASP A 273 13.57 -19.29 0.06
C ASP A 273 12.52 -19.48 1.17
N LEU A 274 11.52 -20.34 0.92
CA LEU A 274 10.45 -20.68 1.87
C LEU A 274 10.82 -21.83 2.84
N ALA A 275 11.96 -22.51 2.64
CA ALA A 275 12.39 -23.67 3.42
C ALA A 275 12.59 -23.36 4.91
#